data_AF-A0A1S9AXU9-F1
#
_entry.id   AF-A0A1S9AXU9-F1
#
_cell.length_a   1.000
_cell.length_b   1.000
_cell.length_c   1.000
_cell.angle_alpha   90.00
_cell.angle_beta   90.00
_cell.angle_gamma   90.00
#
_symmetry.space_group_name_H-M   'P 1'
#
loop_
_entity.id
_entity.type
_entity.pdbx_description
1 polymer ?
#
loop_
_entity_poly.entity_id
_entity_poly.type
_entity_poly.pdbx_seq_one_letter_code
_entity_poly.pdbx_strand_id
1 'polypeptide(L)'
;MEFLRLRRLGWQLLVLVLLAGPVLSGCRLFHPYRLPTPKGPVVKHKKVKKKDPDATEMADGSTGEANDEPAKVQKNSYDKNGLLKKPKLKRRRLKKKVGQHKFLGITLPF
;
A
#
# COMPACT_ATOMS: atom_id res chain seq x y z
N MET A 1 42.48 -45.26 -21.28
CA MET A 1 42.05 -43.95 -21.81
C MET A 1 40.61 -43.57 -21.46
N GLU A 2 39.70 -44.53 -21.28
CA GLU A 2 38.27 -44.26 -21.02
C GLU A 2 37.96 -43.57 -19.68
N PHE A 3 38.73 -43.85 -18.62
CA PHE A 3 38.54 -43.22 -17.30
C PHE A 3 38.75 -41.70 -17.29
N LEU A 4 39.69 -41.21 -18.11
CA LEU A 4 39.95 -39.77 -18.25
C LEU A 4 38.81 -39.06 -18.99
N ARG A 5 38.13 -39.75 -19.91
CA ARG A 5 36.96 -39.24 -20.63
C ARG A 5 35.74 -39.16 -19.72
N LEU A 6 35.48 -40.19 -18.91
CA LEU A 6 34.40 -40.17 -17.92
C LEU A 6 34.54 -39.01 -16.92
N ARG A 7 35.76 -38.77 -16.44
CA ARG A 7 36.03 -37.69 -15.48
C ARG A 7 35.81 -36.31 -16.09
N ARG A 8 36.16 -36.13 -17.36
CA ARG A 8 35.94 -34.89 -18.12
C ARG A 8 34.46 -34.64 -18.41
N LEU A 9 33.71 -35.68 -18.79
CA LEU A 9 32.27 -35.62 -19.00
C LEU A 9 31.50 -35.33 -17.71
N GLY A 10 31.90 -35.95 -16.59
CA GLY A 10 31.32 -35.68 -15.27
C GLY A 10 31.49 -34.22 -14.84
N TRP A 11 32.66 -33.63 -15.10
CA TRP A 11 32.90 -32.21 -14.86
C TRP A 11 32.05 -31.30 -15.75
N GLN A 12 31.89 -31.64 -17.03
CA GLN A 12 31.04 -30.87 -17.94
C GLN A 12 29.57 -30.91 -17.53
N LEU A 13 29.05 -32.08 -17.11
CA LEU A 13 27.69 -32.22 -16.60
C LEU A 13 27.49 -31.42 -15.31
N LEU A 14 28.45 -31.44 -14.39
CA LEU A 14 28.38 -30.69 -13.13
C LEU A 14 28.31 -29.18 -13.39
N VAL A 15 29.15 -28.65 -14.27
CA VAL A 15 29.13 -27.24 -14.67
C VAL A 15 27.78 -26.87 -15.30
N LEU A 16 27.23 -27.74 -16.15
CA LEU A 16 25.97 -27.49 -16.84
C LEU A 16 24.79 -27.45 -15.87
N VAL A 17 24.74 -28.35 -14.89
CA VAL A 17 23.71 -28.34 -13.83
C VAL A 17 23.83 -27.10 -12.95
N LEU A 18 25.05 -26.72 -12.58
CA LEU A 18 25.30 -25.54 -11.74
C LEU A 18 24.89 -24.23 -12.43
N LEU A 19 25.04 -24.17 -13.76
CA LEU A 19 24.69 -23.00 -14.57
C LEU A 19 23.19 -22.97 -14.95
N ALA A 20 22.56 -24.12 -15.16
CA ALA A 20 21.14 -24.22 -15.53
C ALA A 20 20.18 -24.12 -14.32
N GLY A 21 20.59 -24.58 -13.14
CA GLY A 21 19.79 -24.55 -11.92
C GLY A 21 19.23 -23.16 -11.54
N PRO A 22 20.06 -22.09 -11.48
CA PRO A 22 19.58 -20.75 -11.12
C PRO A 22 18.70 -20.11 -12.20
N VAL A 23 18.86 -20.48 -13.47
CA VAL A 23 18.01 -19.98 -14.57
C VAL A 23 16.58 -20.50 -14.44
N LEU A 24 16.42 -21.77 -14.04
CA LEU A 24 15.11 -22.37 -13.79
C LEU A 24 14.48 -21.88 -12.49
N SER A 25 15.29 -21.63 -11.45
CA SER A 25 14.81 -21.10 -10.16
C SER A 25 14.41 -19.61 -10.23
N GLY A 26 15.04 -18.83 -11.13
CA GLY A 26 14.72 -17.42 -11.36
C GLY A 26 13.41 -17.17 -12.12
N CYS A 27 12.84 -18.21 -12.76
CA CYS A 27 11.53 -18.15 -13.38
C CYS A 27 10.44 -18.04 -12.31
N ARG A 28 10.13 -16.80 -11.94
CA ARG A 28 8.98 -16.35 -11.16
C ARG A 28 7.62 -16.64 -11.84
N LEU A 29 7.50 -17.77 -12.53
CA LEU A 29 6.32 -18.22 -13.25
C LEU A 29 5.14 -18.51 -12.31
N PHE A 30 5.43 -18.80 -11.04
CA PHE A 30 4.43 -18.96 -9.99
C PHE A 30 4.36 -17.69 -9.12
N HIS A 31 3.74 -16.64 -9.65
CA HIS A 31 3.15 -15.63 -8.79
C HIS A 31 1.79 -16.16 -8.34
N PRO A 32 1.59 -16.46 -7.03
CA PRO A 32 0.28 -16.87 -6.56
C PRO A 32 -0.71 -15.75 -6.92
N TYR A 33 -1.67 -16.08 -7.78
CA TYR A 33 -2.71 -15.15 -8.23
C TYR A 33 -3.41 -14.58 -7.00
N ARG A 34 -3.09 -13.32 -6.66
CA ARG A 34 -3.84 -12.59 -5.64
C ARG A 34 -5.16 -12.18 -6.29
N LEU A 35 -6.21 -12.94 -5.98
CA LEU A 35 -7.56 -12.55 -6.35
C LEU A 35 -7.81 -11.14 -5.77
N PRO A 36 -8.40 -10.22 -6.56
CA PRO A 36 -8.79 -8.93 -6.04
C PRO A 36 -9.79 -9.13 -4.90
N THR A 37 -9.48 -8.61 -3.71
CA THR A 37 -10.41 -8.65 -2.59
C THR A 37 -11.69 -7.91 -2.98
N PRO A 38 -12.86 -8.58 -2.94
CA PRO A 38 -14.11 -7.94 -3.31
C PRO A 38 -14.34 -6.76 -2.36
N LYS A 39 -14.49 -5.57 -2.94
CA LYS A 39 -14.83 -4.37 -2.16
C LYS A 39 -16.29 -4.51 -1.76
N GLY A 40 -16.53 -4.71 -0.46
CA GLY A 40 -17.86 -4.64 0.10
C GLY A 40 -18.53 -3.28 -0.16
N PRO A 41 -19.85 -3.19 0.00
CA PRO A 41 -20.62 -1.99 -0.31
C PRO A 41 -20.07 -0.78 0.44
N VAL A 42 -19.84 0.31 -0.30
CA VAL A 42 -19.32 1.56 0.24
C VAL A 42 -20.42 2.19 1.10
N VAL A 43 -20.36 1.98 2.41
CA VAL A 43 -21.21 2.69 3.37
C VAL A 43 -20.76 4.15 3.37
N LYS A 44 -21.47 4.99 2.61
CA LYS A 44 -21.27 6.44 2.61
C LYS A 44 -21.74 6.97 3.97
N HIS A 45 -20.82 7.08 4.94
CA HIS A 45 -21.12 7.79 6.17
C HIS A 45 -21.51 9.24 5.83
N LYS A 46 -22.79 9.58 6.00
CA LYS A 46 -23.27 10.96 5.93
C LYS A 46 -22.51 11.74 7.00
N LYS A 47 -21.71 12.72 6.57
CA LYS A 47 -21.09 13.67 7.47
C LYS A 47 -22.20 14.50 8.10
N VAL A 48 -22.54 14.20 9.35
CA VAL A 48 -23.35 15.10 10.17
C VAL A 48 -22.56 16.41 10.27
N LYS A 49 -23.14 17.51 9.79
CA LYS A 49 -22.59 18.85 10.01
C LYS A 49 -22.56 19.05 11.53
N LYS A 50 -21.37 19.32 12.08
CA LYS A 50 -21.26 19.76 13.48
C LYS A 50 -22.07 21.04 13.61
N LYS A 51 -23.06 21.06 14.51
CA LYS A 51 -23.63 22.31 15.00
C LYS A 51 -22.54 23.07 15.76
N ASP A 52 -22.62 24.39 15.71
CA ASP A 52 -21.75 25.29 16.46
C ASP A 52 -21.78 24.94 17.96
N PRO A 53 -20.64 24.99 18.66
CA PRO A 53 -20.53 24.49 20.04
C PRO A 53 -21.25 25.36 21.09
N ASP A 54 -21.72 26.56 20.73
CA ASP A 54 -22.33 27.50 21.70
C ASP A 54 -23.86 27.40 21.83
N ALA A 55 -24.52 26.52 21.07
CA ALA A 55 -25.98 26.34 21.18
C ALA A 55 -26.32 24.95 21.74
N THR A 56 -26.11 24.78 23.05
CA THR A 56 -26.74 23.69 23.80
C THR A 56 -28.12 24.16 24.26
N GLU A 57 -29.08 24.17 23.34
CA GLU A 57 -30.49 24.34 23.71
C GLU A 57 -31.07 22.97 24.08
N MET A 58 -31.42 22.80 25.37
CA MET A 58 -32.22 21.67 25.81
C MET A 58 -33.62 21.78 25.18
N ALA A 59 -34.30 20.65 24.99
CA ALA A 59 -35.62 20.61 24.35
C ALA A 59 -36.69 21.47 25.06
N ASP A 60 -36.44 21.85 26.32
CA ASP A 60 -37.31 22.69 27.16
C ASP A 60 -36.91 24.19 27.19
N GLY A 61 -35.89 24.62 26.42
CA GLY A 61 -35.50 26.03 26.30
C GLY A 61 -34.72 26.59 27.50
N SER A 62 -34.30 25.77 28.47
CA SER A 62 -33.46 26.19 29.58
C SER A 62 -31.96 26.10 29.23
N THR A 63 -31.17 27.07 29.72
CA THR A 63 -29.71 27.08 29.59
C THR A 63 -29.12 26.25 30.73
N GLY A 64 -28.77 24.99 30.46
CA GLY A 64 -27.96 24.17 31.37
C GLY A 64 -26.48 24.35 31.08
N GLU A 65 -25.65 24.50 32.11
CA GLU A 65 -24.19 24.51 31.99
C GLU A 65 -23.73 23.17 31.40
N ALA A 66 -23.33 23.20 30.12
CA ALA A 66 -22.71 22.06 29.49
C ALA A 66 -21.37 21.83 30.17
N ASN A 67 -21.19 20.66 30.79
CA ASN A 67 -19.89 20.24 31.29
C ASN A 67 -18.86 20.37 30.16
N ASP A 68 -17.92 21.31 30.32
CA ASP A 68 -16.80 21.54 29.42
C ASP A 68 -15.88 20.32 29.43
N GLU A 69 -16.23 19.29 28.64
CA GLU A 69 -15.25 18.27 28.29
C GLU A 69 -14.12 18.96 27.51
N PRO A 70 -12.86 18.86 27.96
CA PRO A 70 -11.77 19.58 27.31
C PRO A 70 -11.67 19.12 25.86
N ALA A 71 -11.80 20.09 24.94
CA ALA A 71 -11.68 19.88 23.51
C ALA A 71 -10.47 18.99 23.22
N LYS A 72 -10.72 17.79 22.67
CA LYS A 72 -9.68 16.78 22.42
C LYS A 72 -8.54 17.43 21.65
N VAL A 73 -7.41 17.64 22.34
CA VAL A 73 -6.24 18.33 21.80
C VAL A 73 -5.74 17.56 20.58
N GLN A 74 -5.88 18.16 19.40
CA GLN A 74 -5.48 17.53 18.16
C GLN A 74 -3.94 17.50 18.08
N LYS A 75 -3.35 16.33 18.38
CA LYS A 75 -1.90 16.11 18.36
C LYS A 75 -1.36 16.07 16.91
N ASN A 76 -1.10 17.24 16.34
CA ASN A 76 -0.44 17.40 15.05
C ASN A 76 1.09 17.30 15.22
N SER A 77 1.76 16.50 14.39
CA SER A 77 3.23 16.39 14.37
C SER A 77 3.80 17.24 13.25
N TYR A 78 4.77 18.09 13.55
CA TYR A 78 5.45 18.97 12.59
C TYR A 78 6.85 18.43 12.24
N ASP A 79 7.40 18.84 11.10
CA ASP A 79 8.79 18.61 10.75
C ASP A 79 9.71 19.71 11.28
N LYS A 80 11.02 19.58 11.04
CA LYS A 80 12.04 20.55 11.50
C LYS A 80 11.89 21.93 10.88
N ASN A 81 11.15 22.04 9.78
CA ASN A 81 10.90 23.28 9.06
C ASN A 81 9.53 23.88 9.47
N GLY A 82 8.89 23.33 10.51
CA GLY A 82 7.59 23.79 11.00
C GLY A 82 6.41 23.39 10.12
N LEU A 83 6.62 22.56 9.09
CA LEU A 83 5.55 22.11 8.20
C LEU A 83 4.86 20.87 8.78
N LEU A 84 3.51 20.85 8.71
CA LEU A 84 2.72 19.72 9.20
C LEU A 84 3.18 18.42 8.51
N LYS A 85 3.66 17.48 9.31
CA LYS A 85 4.15 16.20 8.80
C LYS A 85 3.00 15.50 8.11
N LYS A 86 3.17 15.22 6.81
CA LYS A 86 2.16 14.53 6.02
C LYS A 86 1.78 13.22 6.73
N PRO A 87 0.47 12.89 6.85
CA PRO A 87 0.02 11.64 7.45
C PRO A 87 0.77 10.45 6.87
N LYS A 88 1.14 9.49 7.73
CA LYS A 88 1.92 8.29 7.36
C LYS A 88 1.33 7.57 6.14
N LEU A 89 0.00 7.57 6.02
CA LEU A 89 -0.74 7.01 4.88
C LEU A 89 -0.44 7.74 3.56
N LYS A 90 -0.33 9.08 3.55
CA LYS A 90 0.05 9.85 2.35
C LYS A 90 1.51 9.61 1.93
N ARG A 91 2.40 9.32 2.88
CA ARG A 91 3.81 8.96 2.62
C ARG A 91 3.97 7.58 1.98
N ARG A 92 3.13 6.62 2.36
CA ARG A 92 3.16 5.23 1.85
C ARG A 92 2.43 5.05 0.50
N ARG A 93 1.67 6.04 0.05
CA ARG A 93 0.97 5.96 -1.24
C ARG A 93 2.01 5.98 -2.37
N LEU A 94 2.01 4.92 -3.17
CA LEU A 94 2.66 4.93 -4.48
C LEU A 94 2.04 6.07 -5.29
N LYS A 95 2.88 7.03 -5.72
CA LYS A 95 2.44 8.07 -6.67
C LYS A 95 2.06 7.34 -7.95
N LYS A 96 0.77 7.27 -8.25
CA LYS A 96 0.32 6.75 -9.54
C LYS A 96 0.92 7.65 -10.62
N LYS A 97 1.59 7.06 -11.60
CA LYS A 97 1.94 7.81 -12.81
C LYS A 97 0.61 8.19 -13.47
N VAL A 98 0.31 9.48 -13.50
CA VAL A 98 -0.82 10.03 -14.25
C VAL A 98 -0.29 10.21 -15.67
N GLY A 99 -0.56 9.25 -16.55
CA GLY A 99 -0.07 9.18 -17.92
C GLY A 99 -0.48 7.85 -18.56
N GLN A 100 -0.21 7.67 -19.85
CA GLN A 100 -0.60 6.47 -20.61
C GLN A 100 -0.15 5.19 -19.90
N HIS A 101 -1.13 4.40 -19.46
CA HIS A 101 -0.88 3.11 -18.86
C HIS A 101 -0.33 2.16 -19.93
N LYS A 102 0.86 1.60 -19.69
CA LYS A 102 1.41 0.55 -20.55
C LYS A 102 0.90 -0.80 -20.07
N PHE A 103 0.19 -1.52 -20.91
CA PHE A 103 -0.17 -2.92 -20.68
C PHE A 103 0.65 -3.78 -21.66
N LEU A 104 1.45 -4.70 -21.13
CA LEU A 104 2.37 -5.54 -21.92
C LEU A 104 3.28 -4.74 -22.88
N GLY A 105 3.73 -3.55 -22.45
CA GLY A 105 4.62 -2.68 -23.25
C GLY A 105 3.92 -1.74 -24.23
N ILE A 106 2.62 -1.92 -24.49
CA ILE A 106 1.81 -1.09 -25.40
C ILE A 106 1.16 0.04 -24.61
N THR A 107 1.26 1.28 -25.10
CA THR A 107 0.53 2.43 -24.56
C THR A 107 -0.96 2.32 -24.87
N LEU A 108 -1.80 2.20 -23.85
CA LEU A 108 -3.25 2.24 -24.02
C LEU A 108 -3.68 3.67 -24.39
N PRO A 109 -4.49 3.85 -25.46
CA PRO A 109 -4.98 5.17 -25.87
C PRO A 109 -6.22 5.56 -25.06
N PHE A 110 -6.05 5.77 -23.74
CA PHE A 110 -7.01 6.45 -22.87
C PHE A 110 -6.39 6.79 -21.50
#